data_AF-I4B7H6-F1
#
_entry.id   AF-I4B7H6-F1
#
_cell.length_a   1.000
_cell.length_b   1.000
_cell.length_c   1.000
_cell.angle_alpha   90.00
_cell.angle_beta   90.00
_cell.angle_gamma   90.00
#
_symmetry.space_group_name_H-M   'P 1'
#
loop_
_entity.id
_entity.type
_entity.pdbx_description
1 polymer ?
#
loop_
_entity_poly.entity_id
_entity_poly.type
_entity_poly.pdbx_seq_one_letter_code
_entity_poly.pdbx_strand_id
1 'polypeptide(L)'
;MFLRFLAILLAVAFGSALVAAKPRKRAKKPAATAAKVEKTETKPQPAKAEADDEEADEKGEKDEPEVTAKKAEPINTGDEMEAYRQVQNRKVVIVQDLADLLLMYEGEFGKFKSPDKRLQRARELDYITSGYEATDELTLGLLAHALVKKYNAERGWLNWLTGWERYALRDAQEAGIIPQRSAPSHRLSGEQLFAIMTDAEDYATKRSEWEKGDQK
;
A
#
# COMPACT_ATOMS: atom_id res chain seq x y z
N MET A 1 11.79 -50.73 6.77
CA MET A 1 12.75 -50.83 5.65
C MET A 1 12.34 -49.95 4.46
N PHE A 2 12.04 -48.66 4.71
CA PHE A 2 11.63 -47.70 3.67
C PHE A 2 12.40 -46.37 3.81
N LEU A 3 13.64 -46.44 4.31
CA LEU A 3 14.48 -45.26 4.59
C LEU A 3 15.86 -45.33 3.88
N ARG A 4 15.96 -46.07 2.77
CA ARG A 4 17.21 -46.21 2.00
C ARG A 4 17.11 -45.87 0.51
N PHE A 5 15.97 -45.36 0.04
CA PHE A 5 15.79 -44.99 -1.38
C PHE A 5 15.78 -43.48 -1.66
N LEU A 6 15.79 -42.62 -0.63
CA LEU A 6 15.79 -41.16 -0.82
C LEU A 6 17.18 -40.53 -1.02
N ALA A 7 18.26 -41.33 -0.98
CA ALA A 7 19.63 -40.82 -1.03
C ALA A 7 20.30 -40.89 -2.42
N ILE A 8 19.62 -41.41 -3.45
CA ILE A 8 20.22 -41.60 -4.79
C ILE A 8 19.72 -40.55 -5.81
N LEU A 9 18.69 -39.76 -5.49
CA LEU A 9 18.18 -38.72 -6.40
C LEU A 9 18.79 -37.32 -6.18
N LEU A 10 19.76 -37.18 -5.26
CA LEU A 10 20.38 -35.89 -4.91
C LEU A 10 21.81 -35.70 -5.45
N ALA A 11 22.24 -36.53 -6.42
CA ALA A 11 23.64 -36.55 -6.90
C ALA A 11 23.84 -36.30 -8.41
N VAL A 12 22.87 -35.70 -9.12
CA VAL A 12 23.00 -35.46 -10.59
C VAL A 12 22.75 -34.01 -11.04
N ALA A 13 22.52 -33.04 -10.14
CA ALA A 13 22.23 -31.66 -10.53
C ALA A 13 23.31 -30.62 -10.18
N PHE A 14 24.55 -31.04 -9.92
CA PHE A 14 25.71 -30.13 -9.79
C PHE A 14 26.73 -30.44 -10.88
N GLY A 15 26.54 -29.83 -12.04
CA GLY A 15 27.44 -29.95 -13.18
C GLY A 15 27.24 -28.83 -14.19
N SER A 16 28.16 -27.87 -14.16
CA SER A 16 28.65 -27.13 -15.33
C SER A 16 27.75 -26.05 -15.95
N ALA A 17 28.06 -24.78 -15.66
CA ALA A 17 28.46 -23.80 -16.69
C ALA A 17 28.82 -22.45 -16.06
N LEU A 18 30.08 -22.33 -15.63
CA LEU A 18 30.79 -21.05 -15.61
C LEU A 18 31.08 -20.67 -17.07
N VAL A 19 30.32 -19.72 -17.64
CA VAL A 19 30.73 -19.01 -18.86
C VAL A 19 30.92 -17.54 -18.51
N ALA A 20 32.20 -17.17 -18.53
CA ALA A 20 32.69 -15.82 -18.38
C ALA A 20 32.20 -14.92 -19.54
N ALA A 21 31.37 -13.92 -19.23
CA ALA A 21 31.05 -12.83 -20.16
C ALA A 21 31.80 -11.56 -19.75
N LYS A 22 32.83 -11.28 -20.55
CA LYS A 22 33.75 -10.14 -20.62
C LYS A 22 33.11 -8.75 -20.34
N PRO A 23 33.78 -7.84 -19.59
CA PRO A 23 33.29 -6.48 -19.37
C PRO A 23 33.51 -5.60 -20.61
N ARG A 24 32.45 -5.07 -21.21
CA ARG A 24 32.53 -4.03 -22.26
C ARG A 24 32.75 -2.66 -21.62
N LYS A 25 33.97 -2.13 -21.80
CA LYS A 25 34.32 -0.73 -21.53
C LYS A 25 33.77 0.19 -22.62
N ARG A 26 33.14 1.29 -22.17
CA ARG A 26 33.04 2.66 -22.73
C ARG A 26 32.69 2.86 -24.21
N ALA A 27 31.65 3.67 -24.43
CA ALA A 27 31.71 4.79 -25.38
C ALA A 27 31.02 6.02 -24.77
N LYS A 28 31.76 7.14 -24.71
CA LYS A 28 31.29 8.49 -24.37
C LYS A 28 31.00 9.23 -25.69
N LYS A 29 29.87 9.95 -25.72
CA LYS A 29 29.60 11.23 -26.44
C LYS A 29 29.54 11.17 -28.00
N PRO A 30 28.75 12.04 -28.68
CA PRO A 30 28.75 13.50 -28.47
C PRO A 30 27.39 14.20 -28.34
N ALA A 31 27.49 15.44 -27.88
CA ALA A 31 26.46 16.48 -27.91
C ALA A 31 26.47 17.21 -29.25
N ALA A 32 25.30 17.66 -29.70
CA ALA A 32 25.00 18.73 -30.66
C ALA A 32 23.49 18.62 -30.94
N THR A 33 22.63 19.63 -31.11
CA THR A 33 22.71 21.10 -31.24
C THR A 33 21.24 21.55 -31.25
N ALA A 34 20.88 22.56 -30.46
CA ALA A 34 20.35 23.84 -30.93
C ALA A 34 19.27 23.79 -32.03
N ALA A 35 18.03 24.14 -31.68
CA ALA A 35 17.10 24.79 -32.59
C ALA A 35 16.35 25.90 -31.82
N LYS A 36 16.83 27.11 -32.08
CA LYS A 36 16.25 28.41 -31.79
C LYS A 36 15.06 28.64 -32.74
N VAL A 37 13.90 29.03 -32.23
CA VAL A 37 12.91 29.81 -32.99
C VAL A 37 12.47 30.98 -32.14
N GLU A 38 12.74 32.16 -32.68
CA GLU A 38 12.46 33.51 -32.21
C GLU A 38 11.24 34.03 -32.97
N LYS A 39 10.67 35.16 -32.49
CA LYS A 39 9.67 36.06 -33.13
C LYS A 39 8.19 35.66 -32.98
N THR A 40 7.25 36.54 -32.61
CA THR A 40 7.22 38.01 -32.59
C THR A 40 6.07 38.50 -31.69
N GLU A 41 6.24 39.70 -31.13
CA GLU A 41 5.21 40.57 -30.53
C GLU A 41 3.99 40.78 -31.45
N THR A 42 2.82 41.08 -30.87
CA THR A 42 2.08 42.36 -31.10
C THR A 42 0.86 42.44 -30.17
N LYS A 43 0.81 43.50 -29.36
CA LYS A 43 -0.34 43.96 -28.56
C LYS A 43 -1.32 44.73 -29.47
N PRO A 44 -2.62 44.76 -29.17
CA PRO A 44 -3.20 46.08 -28.90
C PRO A 44 -4.21 46.10 -27.74
N GLN A 45 -4.17 47.17 -26.95
CA GLN A 45 -5.29 47.70 -26.13
C GLN A 45 -6.28 48.45 -27.05
N PRO A 46 -7.57 48.61 -26.70
CA PRO A 46 -8.10 49.65 -25.77
C PRO A 46 -9.31 49.13 -24.94
N ALA A 47 -10.01 49.78 -24.00
CA ALA A 47 -10.01 51.10 -23.36
C ALA A 47 -10.84 50.98 -22.03
N LYS A 48 -10.49 51.87 -21.09
CA LYS A 48 -11.20 52.44 -19.91
C LYS A 48 -12.66 52.07 -19.56
N ALA A 49 -12.91 51.88 -18.26
CA ALA A 49 -13.97 52.47 -17.41
C ALA A 49 -13.64 52.11 -15.94
N GLU A 50 -13.19 53.05 -15.09
CA GLU A 50 -13.95 53.89 -14.12
C GLU A 50 -14.21 53.23 -12.75
N ALA A 51 -14.06 54.06 -11.69
CA ALA A 51 -14.41 53.89 -10.28
C ALA A 51 -13.51 52.95 -9.44
N ASP A 52 -13.06 53.24 -8.22
CA ASP A 52 -13.19 54.37 -7.29
C ASP A 52 -12.01 54.28 -6.31
N ASP A 53 -11.60 55.42 -5.74
CA ASP A 53 -10.55 55.56 -4.75
C ASP A 53 -11.06 55.26 -3.31
N GLU A 54 -10.10 54.83 -2.48
CA GLU A 54 -10.06 54.85 -1.00
C GLU A 54 -10.83 53.79 -0.19
N GLU A 55 -10.09 52.82 0.37
CA GLU A 55 -10.09 52.59 1.84
C GLU A 55 -8.87 51.78 2.34
N ALA A 56 -8.23 52.35 3.37
CA ALA A 56 -7.56 51.82 4.56
C ALA A 56 -7.00 50.36 4.62
N ASP A 57 -5.70 50.31 4.96
CA ASP A 57 -5.06 49.57 6.06
C ASP A 57 -5.07 48.02 6.18
N GLU A 58 -3.99 47.57 6.85
CA GLU A 58 -3.68 46.23 7.37
C GLU A 58 -3.22 45.15 6.38
N LYS A 59 -1.93 45.20 6.04
CA LYS A 59 -1.18 43.97 5.74
C LYS A 59 -0.92 43.20 7.05
N GLY A 60 -1.91 42.39 7.41
CA GLY A 60 -1.76 41.29 8.34
C GLY A 60 -0.67 40.32 7.85
N GLU A 61 0.28 40.11 8.74
CA GLU A 61 1.26 39.04 8.76
C GLU A 61 0.54 37.69 8.58
N LYS A 62 0.64 37.12 7.38
CA LYS A 62 0.26 35.73 7.14
C LYS A 62 1.37 34.83 7.67
N ASP A 63 1.39 34.66 8.98
CA ASP A 63 1.95 33.47 9.58
C ASP A 63 1.04 32.30 9.20
N GLU A 64 1.36 31.64 8.09
CA GLU A 64 0.89 30.28 7.87
C GLU A 64 1.58 29.40 8.91
N PRO A 65 0.88 28.81 9.90
CA PRO A 65 1.51 27.84 10.75
C PRO A 65 1.84 26.63 9.88
N GLU A 66 3.12 26.36 9.72
CA GLU A 66 3.68 25.11 9.22
C GLU A 66 3.08 23.98 10.07
N VAL A 67 2.00 23.36 9.58
CA VAL A 67 1.36 22.21 10.23
C VAL A 67 2.33 21.04 10.09
N THR A 68 3.25 20.94 11.04
CA THR A 68 4.02 19.74 11.29
C THR A 68 3.03 18.59 11.49
N ALA A 69 2.89 17.75 10.47
CA ALA A 69 2.00 16.60 10.48
C ALA A 69 2.45 15.68 11.62
N LYS A 70 1.75 15.76 12.77
CA LYS A 70 1.98 14.85 13.89
C LYS A 70 1.79 13.42 13.37
N LYS A 71 2.84 12.60 13.51
CA LYS A 71 2.82 11.16 13.21
C LYS A 71 1.64 10.55 13.98
N ALA A 72 0.80 9.78 13.29
CA ALA A 72 -0.41 9.25 13.91
C ALA A 72 -0.04 8.26 15.03
N GLU A 73 -0.68 8.43 16.19
CA GLU A 73 -0.44 7.59 17.37
C GLU A 73 -1.32 6.33 17.32
N PRO A 74 -0.91 5.21 17.94
CA PRO A 74 -1.74 4.00 18.00
C PRO A 74 -2.99 4.23 18.86
N ILE A 75 -4.11 3.63 18.45
CA ILE A 75 -5.38 3.73 19.18
C ILE A 75 -5.27 2.96 20.50
N ASN A 76 -5.50 3.64 21.62
CA ASN A 76 -5.42 3.06 22.96
C ASN A 76 -6.80 3.05 23.63
N THR A 77 -7.80 2.60 22.89
CA THR A 77 -9.18 2.50 23.35
C THR A 77 -9.57 1.02 23.42
N GLY A 78 -10.21 0.61 24.52
CA GLY A 78 -10.72 -0.75 24.70
C GLY A 78 -12.11 -0.98 24.08
N ASP A 79 -12.72 0.07 23.55
CA ASP A 79 -13.99 0.04 22.82
C ASP A 79 -13.72 -0.10 21.32
N GLU A 80 -14.23 -1.18 20.73
CA GLU A 80 -14.10 -1.51 19.32
C GLU A 80 -14.76 -0.45 18.43
N MET A 81 -15.96 0.03 18.79
CA MET A 81 -16.70 0.97 17.93
C MET A 81 -16.04 2.34 17.86
N GLU A 82 -15.46 2.78 18.97
CA GLU A 82 -14.69 4.01 19.04
C GLU A 82 -13.40 3.89 18.21
N ALA A 83 -12.71 2.75 18.31
CA ALA A 83 -11.51 2.49 17.52
C ALA A 83 -11.83 2.44 16.01
N TYR A 84 -12.93 1.80 15.59
CA TYR A 84 -13.43 1.83 14.22
C TYR A 84 -13.58 3.26 13.68
N ARG A 85 -14.27 4.12 14.44
CA ARG A 85 -14.50 5.52 14.05
C ARG A 85 -13.20 6.31 13.95
N GLN A 86 -12.25 6.06 14.85
CA GLN A 86 -10.95 6.72 14.82
C GLN A 86 -10.13 6.30 13.60
N VAL A 87 -10.11 5.02 13.23
CA VAL A 87 -9.45 4.57 12.00
C VAL A 87 -10.09 5.20 10.77
N GLN A 88 -11.43 5.21 10.70
CA GLN A 88 -12.15 5.72 9.53
C GLN A 88 -11.87 7.20 9.26
N ASN A 89 -11.81 8.02 10.30
CA ASN A 89 -11.60 9.47 10.19
C ASN A 89 -10.13 9.88 10.03
N ARG A 90 -9.18 8.93 9.96
CA ARG A 90 -7.77 9.25 9.76
C ARG A 90 -7.49 9.70 8.33
N LYS A 91 -6.74 10.79 8.22
CA LYS A 91 -6.20 11.27 6.93
C LYS A 91 -5.18 10.30 6.34
N VAL A 92 -4.32 9.74 7.19
CA VAL A 92 -3.33 8.73 6.83
C VAL A 92 -3.37 7.66 7.91
N VAL A 93 -3.50 6.42 7.48
CA VAL A 93 -3.60 5.24 8.34
C VAL A 93 -2.21 4.72 8.67
N ILE A 94 -2.05 4.13 9.85
CA ILE A 94 -0.81 3.45 10.25
C ILE A 94 -0.97 1.93 10.27
N VAL A 95 0.15 1.22 10.33
CA VAL A 95 0.18 -0.25 10.40
C VAL A 95 -0.59 -0.79 11.59
N GLN A 96 -0.57 -0.09 12.74
CA GLN A 96 -1.38 -0.47 13.89
C GLN A 96 -2.88 -0.47 13.58
N ASP A 97 -3.37 0.52 12.83
CA ASP A 97 -4.78 0.63 12.52
C ASP A 97 -5.24 -0.55 11.65
N LEU A 98 -4.39 -1.02 10.73
CA LEU A 98 -4.64 -2.25 9.96
C LEU A 98 -4.69 -3.48 10.89
N ALA A 99 -3.73 -3.61 11.82
CA ALA A 99 -3.71 -4.72 12.77
C ALA A 99 -5.00 -4.75 13.61
N ASP A 100 -5.36 -3.60 14.15
CA ASP A 100 -6.55 -3.42 14.98
C ASP A 100 -7.80 -3.77 14.19
N LEU A 101 -7.93 -3.24 12.96
CA LEU A 101 -9.06 -3.51 12.08
C LEU A 101 -9.18 -5.00 11.73
N LEU A 102 -8.08 -5.66 11.35
CA LEU A 102 -8.10 -7.09 11.02
C LEU A 102 -8.52 -7.93 12.22
N LEU A 103 -8.04 -7.60 13.42
CA LEU A 103 -8.43 -8.31 14.65
C LEU A 103 -9.88 -8.05 15.05
N MET A 104 -10.44 -6.88 14.75
CA MET A 104 -11.87 -6.61 14.94
C MET A 104 -12.71 -7.52 14.04
N TYR A 105 -12.34 -7.68 12.77
CA TYR A 105 -13.01 -8.61 11.86
C TYR A 105 -12.90 -10.08 12.28
N GLU A 106 -11.88 -10.44 13.07
CA GLU A 106 -11.73 -11.79 13.66
C GLU A 106 -12.42 -11.93 15.04
N GLY A 107 -12.97 -10.85 15.60
CA GLY A 107 -13.47 -10.83 16.97
C GLY A 107 -12.38 -11.04 18.04
N GLU A 108 -11.13 -10.76 17.71
CA GLU A 108 -9.98 -10.91 18.62
C GLU A 108 -9.52 -9.58 19.24
N PHE A 109 -10.02 -8.43 18.76
CA PHE A 109 -9.58 -7.12 19.23
C PHE A 109 -9.72 -6.97 20.76
N GLY A 110 -10.91 -7.21 21.30
CA GLY A 110 -11.16 -7.14 22.75
C GLY A 110 -10.31 -8.09 23.62
N LYS A 111 -9.68 -9.12 23.03
CA LYS A 111 -8.79 -10.04 23.76
C LYS A 111 -7.46 -9.36 24.14
N PHE A 112 -7.05 -8.32 23.42
CA PHE A 112 -5.75 -7.67 23.58
C PHE A 112 -5.91 -6.16 23.87
N LYS A 113 -5.73 -5.79 25.14
CA LYS A 113 -5.86 -4.39 25.58
C LYS A 113 -4.72 -3.47 25.09
N SER A 114 -3.53 -4.01 24.88
CA SER A 114 -2.35 -3.24 24.46
C SER A 114 -2.20 -3.27 22.94
N PRO A 115 -1.90 -2.12 22.29
CA PRO A 115 -1.67 -2.06 20.85
C PRO A 115 -0.51 -2.94 20.42
N ASP A 116 0.58 -3.02 21.20
CA ASP A 116 1.74 -3.86 20.89
C ASP A 116 1.36 -5.35 20.81
N LYS A 117 0.47 -5.80 21.71
CA LYS A 117 -0.03 -7.18 21.69
C LYS A 117 -0.93 -7.45 20.49
N ARG A 118 -1.74 -6.45 20.08
CA ARG A 118 -2.56 -6.55 18.86
C ARG A 118 -1.68 -6.64 17.61
N LEU A 119 -0.63 -5.83 17.53
CA LEU A 119 0.32 -5.91 16.42
C LEU A 119 1.07 -7.25 16.41
N GLN A 120 1.50 -7.72 17.58
CA GLN A 120 2.14 -9.04 17.70
C GLN A 120 1.21 -10.15 17.23
N ARG A 121 -0.07 -10.11 17.61
CA ARG A 121 -1.06 -11.08 17.16
C ARG A 121 -1.27 -11.03 15.65
N ALA A 122 -1.36 -9.84 15.05
CA ALA A 122 -1.48 -9.70 13.60
C ALA A 122 -0.25 -10.24 12.85
N ARG A 123 0.94 -10.18 13.47
CA ARG A 123 2.16 -10.81 12.92
C ARG A 123 2.14 -12.33 13.07
N GLU A 124 1.62 -12.88 14.16
CA GLU A 124 1.43 -14.33 14.32
C GLU A 124 0.47 -14.93 13.28
N LEU A 125 -0.48 -14.13 12.82
CA LEU A 125 -1.42 -14.48 11.74
C LEU A 125 -0.84 -14.26 10.34
N ASP A 126 0.44 -13.88 10.23
CA ASP A 126 1.12 -13.52 8.98
C ASP A 126 0.43 -12.40 8.18
N TYR A 127 -0.40 -11.56 8.82
CA TYR A 127 -1.02 -10.42 8.14
C TYR A 127 -0.01 -9.29 7.92
N ILE A 128 0.88 -9.07 8.91
CA ILE A 128 1.86 -7.99 8.89
C ILE A 128 3.27 -8.56 8.92
N THR A 129 4.11 -8.12 7.99
CA THR A 129 5.54 -8.50 7.92
C THR A 129 6.31 -7.91 9.10
N SER A 130 7.26 -8.65 9.65
CA SER A 130 8.02 -8.28 10.86
C SER A 130 8.85 -6.99 10.75
N GLY A 131 9.06 -6.46 9.54
CA GLY A 131 9.84 -5.25 9.28
C GLY A 131 9.10 -3.92 9.50
N TYR A 132 7.79 -3.93 9.74
CA TYR A 132 6.99 -2.73 9.92
C TYR A 132 6.77 -2.37 11.39
N GLU A 133 6.97 -1.11 11.74
CA GLU A 133 6.64 -0.56 13.06
C GLU A 133 5.15 -0.19 13.16
N ALA A 134 4.61 -0.16 14.38
CA ALA A 134 3.21 0.18 14.63
C ALA A 134 2.81 1.54 14.06
N THR A 135 3.73 2.51 14.12
CA THR A 135 3.52 3.91 13.73
C THR A 135 3.86 4.19 12.27
N ASP A 136 4.34 3.19 11.53
CA ASP A 136 4.61 3.36 10.10
C ASP A 136 3.29 3.59 9.36
N GLU A 137 3.35 4.42 8.33
CA GLU A 137 2.18 4.67 7.50
C GLU A 137 1.85 3.42 6.70
N LEU A 138 0.56 3.12 6.63
CA LEU A 138 0.08 1.95 5.92
C LEU A 138 0.23 2.16 4.41
N THR A 139 1.00 1.26 3.80
CA THR A 139 1.13 1.16 2.35
C THR A 139 0.09 0.21 1.78
N LEU A 140 -0.34 0.49 0.54
CA LEU A 140 -1.25 -0.39 -0.19
C LEU A 140 -0.67 -1.79 -0.41
N GLY A 141 0.65 -1.91 -0.58
CA GLY A 141 1.34 -3.20 -0.70
C GLY A 141 1.17 -4.07 0.54
N LEU A 142 1.32 -3.49 1.73
CA LEU A 142 1.13 -4.20 2.99
C LEU A 142 -0.34 -4.59 3.20
N LEU A 143 -1.28 -3.70 2.88
CA LEU A 143 -2.71 -4.02 2.91
C LEU A 143 -3.02 -5.19 1.98
N ALA A 144 -2.54 -5.16 0.74
CA ALA A 144 -2.75 -6.23 -0.23
C ALA A 144 -2.20 -7.58 0.27
N HIS A 145 -1.02 -7.57 0.90
CA HIS A 145 -0.46 -8.75 1.53
C HIS A 145 -1.41 -9.33 2.59
N ALA A 146 -1.89 -8.51 3.51
CA ALA A 146 -2.83 -8.95 4.54
C ALA A 146 -4.14 -9.51 3.96
N LEU A 147 -4.69 -8.87 2.91
CA LEU A 147 -5.93 -9.30 2.26
C LEU A 147 -5.78 -10.64 1.54
N VAL A 148 -4.69 -10.83 0.78
CA VAL A 148 -4.41 -12.11 0.10
C VAL A 148 -4.18 -13.24 1.11
N LYS A 149 -3.65 -12.91 2.30
CA LYS A 149 -3.54 -13.86 3.41
C LYS A 149 -4.90 -14.21 3.99
N LYS A 150 -5.69 -13.21 4.42
CA LYS A 150 -6.99 -13.39 5.08
C LYS A 150 -8.02 -14.07 4.18
N TYR A 151 -8.21 -13.58 2.96
CA TYR A 151 -9.29 -14.03 2.06
C TYR A 151 -8.85 -15.11 1.06
N ASN A 152 -7.61 -15.58 1.15
CA ASN A 152 -7.02 -16.54 0.21
C ASN A 152 -7.23 -16.15 -1.27
N ALA A 153 -7.28 -14.85 -1.57
CA ALA A 153 -7.38 -14.35 -2.95
C ALA A 153 -6.31 -15.02 -3.82
N GLU A 154 -6.64 -15.32 -5.08
CA GLU A 154 -5.85 -16.17 -5.97
C GLU A 154 -4.34 -15.91 -5.86
N ARG A 155 -3.64 -16.81 -5.15
CA ARG A 155 -2.23 -16.62 -4.85
C ARG A 155 -1.43 -16.95 -6.09
N GLY A 156 -0.85 -15.93 -6.70
CA GLY A 156 0.18 -16.13 -7.70
C GLY A 156 1.34 -16.91 -7.09
N TRP A 157 1.89 -17.86 -7.86
CA TRP A 157 3.05 -18.64 -7.45
C TRP A 157 4.23 -17.77 -6.97
N LEU A 158 4.38 -16.56 -7.54
CA LEU A 158 5.41 -15.59 -7.13
C LEU A 158 5.20 -15.05 -5.71
N ASN A 159 3.97 -14.69 -5.36
CA ASN A 159 3.66 -14.23 -4.00
C ASN A 159 3.87 -15.36 -2.99
N TRP A 160 3.47 -16.59 -3.34
CA TRP A 160 3.71 -17.76 -2.50
C TRP A 160 5.21 -18.02 -2.26
N LEU A 161 6.06 -17.85 -3.29
CA LEU A 161 7.50 -18.08 -3.20
C LEU A 161 8.25 -16.96 -2.47
N THR A 162 7.93 -15.70 -2.75
CA THR A 162 8.75 -14.57 -2.28
C THR A 162 8.14 -13.83 -1.10
N GLY A 163 6.83 -13.91 -0.89
CA GLY A 163 6.10 -13.11 0.10
C GLY A 163 6.21 -11.60 -0.14
N TRP A 164 6.50 -11.17 -1.37
CA TRP A 164 6.70 -9.75 -1.67
C TRP A 164 5.37 -9.04 -1.91
N GLU A 165 5.22 -7.87 -1.27
CA GLU A 165 4.01 -7.05 -1.35
C GLU A 165 3.61 -6.66 -2.78
N ARG A 166 4.59 -6.48 -3.67
CA ARG A 166 4.30 -6.18 -5.08
C ARG A 166 3.50 -7.30 -5.76
N TYR A 167 3.78 -8.56 -5.41
CA TYR A 167 3.03 -9.69 -5.97
C TYR A 167 1.68 -9.85 -5.28
N ALA A 168 1.60 -9.61 -3.97
CA ALA A 168 0.31 -9.57 -3.29
C ALA A 168 -0.62 -8.48 -3.84
N LEU A 169 -0.09 -7.30 -4.17
CA LEU A 169 -0.85 -6.25 -4.82
C LEU A 169 -1.39 -6.69 -6.19
N ARG A 170 -0.55 -7.31 -7.02
CA ARG A 170 -0.98 -7.85 -8.31
C ARG A 170 -2.09 -8.87 -8.14
N ASP A 171 -1.93 -9.81 -7.21
CA ASP A 171 -2.92 -10.86 -6.94
C ASP A 171 -4.26 -10.25 -6.44
N ALA A 172 -4.20 -9.26 -5.53
CA ALA A 172 -5.39 -8.54 -5.07
C ALA A 172 -6.05 -7.69 -6.16
N GLN A 173 -5.27 -7.16 -7.11
CA GLN A 173 -5.77 -6.45 -8.29
C GLN A 173 -6.46 -7.42 -9.26
N GLU A 174 -5.84 -8.57 -9.54
CA GLU A 174 -6.40 -9.64 -10.38
C GLU A 174 -7.72 -10.17 -9.79
N ALA A 175 -7.81 -10.28 -8.46
CA ALA A 175 -9.04 -10.61 -7.74
C ALA A 175 -10.13 -9.51 -7.77
N GLY A 176 -9.80 -8.30 -8.26
CA GLY A 176 -10.73 -7.17 -8.30
C GLY A 176 -10.97 -6.49 -6.95
N ILE A 177 -10.19 -6.82 -5.92
CA ILE A 177 -10.28 -6.22 -4.58
C ILE A 177 -9.62 -4.83 -4.57
N ILE A 178 -8.52 -4.66 -5.31
CA ILE A 178 -7.76 -3.40 -5.39
C ILE A 178 -7.76 -2.90 -6.85
N PRO A 179 -7.83 -1.58 -7.11
CA PRO A 179 -7.74 -1.05 -8.47
C PRO A 179 -6.42 -1.35 -9.18
N GLN A 180 -6.50 -1.74 -10.46
CA GLN A 180 -5.41 -2.23 -11.35
C GLN A 180 -4.28 -1.21 -11.67
N ARG A 181 -4.36 0.04 -11.20
CA ARG A 181 -3.34 1.09 -11.47
C ARG A 181 -2.73 1.69 -10.22
N SER A 182 -2.97 1.06 -9.07
CA SER A 182 -2.44 1.55 -7.81
C SER A 182 -0.99 1.11 -7.61
N ALA A 183 -0.18 1.97 -7.01
CA ALA A 183 1.21 1.67 -6.66
C ALA A 183 1.30 1.04 -5.26
N PRO A 184 2.23 0.11 -5.00
CA PRO A 184 2.36 -0.53 -3.69
C PRO A 184 2.78 0.46 -2.59
N SER A 185 3.52 1.52 -2.94
CA SER A 185 3.93 2.57 -2.00
C SER A 185 2.87 3.63 -1.74
N HIS A 186 1.66 3.49 -2.30
CA HIS A 186 0.57 4.44 -2.07
C HIS A 186 0.12 4.36 -0.61
N ARG A 187 -0.01 5.52 0.03
CA ARG A 187 -0.51 5.65 1.41
C ARG A 187 -2.02 5.74 1.37
N LEU A 188 -2.68 5.20 2.39
CA LEU A 188 -4.13 5.12 2.44
C LEU A 188 -4.71 6.04 3.52
N SER A 189 -5.84 6.64 3.20
CA SER A 189 -6.73 7.23 4.21
C SER A 189 -7.59 6.16 4.88
N GLY A 190 -8.20 6.51 6.01
CA GLY A 190 -9.12 5.62 6.72
C GLY A 190 -10.26 5.16 5.82
N GLU A 191 -10.93 6.10 5.17
CA GLU A 191 -12.00 5.83 4.20
C GLU A 191 -11.58 4.87 3.09
N GLN A 192 -10.38 5.05 2.53
CA GLN A 192 -9.85 4.17 1.49
C GLN A 192 -9.58 2.76 2.02
N LEU A 193 -9.02 2.64 3.23
CA LEU A 193 -8.82 1.34 3.87
C LEU A 193 -10.16 0.61 4.04
N PHE A 194 -11.20 1.29 4.53
CA PHE A 194 -12.52 0.71 4.70
C PHE A 194 -13.16 0.28 3.38
N ALA A 195 -13.05 1.11 2.33
CA ALA A 195 -13.58 0.78 1.02
C ALA A 195 -12.94 -0.52 0.48
N ILE A 196 -11.61 -0.62 0.52
CA ILE A 196 -10.89 -1.81 0.05
C ILE A 196 -11.21 -3.04 0.91
N MET A 197 -11.33 -2.88 2.23
CA MET A 197 -11.72 -3.98 3.12
C MET A 197 -13.13 -4.50 2.80
N THR A 198 -14.06 -3.60 2.49
CA THR A 198 -15.43 -3.96 2.06
C THR A 198 -15.41 -4.71 0.73
N ASP A 199 -14.64 -4.22 -0.26
CA ASP A 199 -14.47 -4.91 -1.54
C ASP A 199 -13.88 -6.33 -1.36
N ALA A 200 -13.01 -6.51 -0.37
CA ALA A 200 -12.43 -7.80 -0.04
C ALA A 200 -13.45 -8.77 0.59
N GLU A 201 -14.36 -8.28 1.43
CA GLU A 201 -15.47 -9.07 1.99
C GLU A 201 -16.47 -9.49 0.92
N ASP A 202 -16.78 -8.57 0.00
CA ASP A 202 -17.62 -8.85 -1.16
C ASP A 202 -17.00 -9.94 -2.04
N TYR A 203 -15.68 -9.88 -2.27
CA TYR A 203 -14.95 -10.92 -2.98
C TYR A 203 -15.06 -12.28 -2.26
N ALA A 204 -14.81 -12.31 -0.95
CA ALA A 204 -14.88 -13.54 -0.16
C ALA A 204 -16.29 -14.16 -0.19
N THR A 205 -17.32 -13.32 -0.11
CA THR A 205 -18.73 -13.74 -0.19
C THR A 205 -19.03 -14.35 -1.55
N LYS A 206 -18.73 -13.64 -2.65
CA LYS A 206 -18.94 -14.12 -4.03
C LYS A 206 -18.22 -15.44 -4.30
N ARG A 207 -16.98 -15.58 -3.83
CA ARG A 207 -16.22 -16.82 -3.95
C ARG A 207 -16.91 -17.97 -3.24
N SER A 208 -17.38 -17.75 -2.01
CA SER A 208 -18.07 -18.79 -1.24
C SER A 208 -19.38 -19.24 -1.90
N GLU A 209 -20.05 -18.35 -2.63
CA GLU A 209 -21.25 -18.66 -3.40
C GLU A 209 -20.94 -19.51 -4.63
N TRP A 210 -19.87 -19.18 -5.36
CA TRP A 210 -19.40 -19.97 -6.50
C TRP A 210 -18.98 -21.38 -6.09
N GLU A 211 -18.21 -21.52 -5.02
CA GLU A 211 -17.78 -22.83 -4.50
C GLU A 211 -18.97 -23.72 -4.10
N LYS A 212 -20.07 -23.14 -3.61
CA LYS A 212 -21.32 -23.87 -3.32
C LYS A 212 -22.14 -24.19 -4.57
N GLY A 213 -22.06 -23.34 -5.60
CA GLY A 213 -22.72 -23.52 -6.88
C GLY A 213 -22.11 -24.68 -7.68
N ASP A 214 -20.79 -24.80 -7.68
CA ASP A 214 -20.05 -25.85 -8.39
C ASP A 214 -20.20 -27.26 -7.75
N GLN A 215 -20.69 -27.34 -6.51
CA GLN A 215 -20.95 -28.61 -5.80
C GLN A 215 -22.35 -29.18 -6.04
N LYS A 216 -23.17 -28.56 -6.89
CA LYS A 216 -24.50 -29.05 -7.29
C LYS A 216 -24.49 -29.69 -8.66
#